data_AF-A0A3B0YFE1-F1
#
_entry.id   AF-A0A3B0YFE1-F1
#
_cell.length_a   1.000
_cell.length_b   1.000
_cell.length_c   1.000
_cell.angle_alpha   90.00
_cell.angle_beta   90.00
_cell.angle_gamma   90.00
#
_symmetry.space_group_name_H-M   'P 1'
#
loop_
_entity.id
_entity.type
_entity.pdbx_description
1 polymer ?
#
loop_
_entity_poly.entity_id
_entity_poly.type
_entity_poly.pdbx_seq_one_letter_code
_entity_poly.pdbx_strand_id
1 'polypeptide(L)'
;MITIKISLIWAVLSVLMLTACATRSPYEEVSDPLEPANRLVYTFNDAVDRAVLKPVAQGYEKVVPATARTGVRNFFNNLLEPITIINGVLQAKGQQAVGDTMRFGFNSIFGV
;
A
#
# COMPACT_ATOMS: atom_id res chain seq x y z
N MET A 1 -14.44 34.53 -34.09
CA MET A 1 -15.34 34.18 -32.96
C MET A 1 -16.00 32.81 -33.11
N ILE A 2 -16.38 32.38 -34.34
CA ILE A 2 -17.02 31.08 -34.60
C ILE A 2 -16.05 29.89 -34.43
N THR A 3 -14.81 30.01 -34.91
CA THR A 3 -13.77 28.96 -34.79
C THR A 3 -13.39 28.63 -33.35
N ILE A 4 -13.31 29.65 -32.48
CA ILE A 4 -13.03 29.48 -31.04
C ILE A 4 -14.19 28.74 -30.34
N LYS A 5 -15.44 29.04 -30.69
CA LYS A 5 -16.61 28.34 -30.16
C LYS A 5 -16.62 26.85 -30.55
N ILE A 6 -16.24 26.53 -31.79
CA ILE A 6 -16.17 25.14 -32.27
C ILE A 6 -15.08 24.37 -31.54
N SER A 7 -13.89 24.97 -31.35
CA SER A 7 -12.80 24.34 -30.59
C SER A 7 -13.20 24.05 -29.13
N LEU A 8 -13.93 24.97 -28.50
CA LEU A 8 -14.41 24.81 -27.12
C LEU A 8 -15.43 23.67 -27.00
N ILE A 9 -16.29 23.48 -27.99
CA ILE A 9 -17.27 22.38 -28.03
C ILE A 9 -16.55 21.03 -28.12
N TRP A 10 -15.54 20.91 -28.98
CA TRP A 10 -14.75 19.68 -29.11
C TRP A 10 -13.95 19.36 -27.83
N ALA A 11 -13.42 20.38 -27.14
CA ALA A 11 -12.72 20.20 -25.88
C ALA A 11 -13.65 19.76 -24.74
N VAL A 12 -14.89 20.28 -24.70
CA VAL A 12 -15.89 19.86 -23.71
C VAL A 12 -16.37 18.44 -24.00
N LEU A 13 -16.59 18.10 -25.27
CA LEU A 13 -17.02 16.76 -25.68
C LEU A 13 -15.97 15.69 -25.36
N SER A 14 -14.68 16.00 -25.54
CA SER A 14 -13.59 15.07 -25.22
C SER A 14 -13.46 14.82 -23.71
N VAL A 15 -13.61 15.87 -22.90
CA VAL A 15 -13.61 15.75 -21.42
C VAL A 15 -14.80 14.91 -20.93
N LEU A 16 -15.98 15.08 -21.53
CA LEU A 16 -17.18 14.30 -21.19
C LEU A 16 -17.06 12.81 -21.56
N MET A 17 -16.35 12.48 -22.65
CA MET A 17 -16.12 11.08 -23.05
C MET A 17 -15.10 10.37 -22.13
N LEU A 18 -14.15 11.11 -21.55
CA LEU A 18 -13.13 10.54 -20.65
C LEU A 18 -13.69 10.15 -19.27
N THR A 19 -14.78 10.77 -18.80
CA THR A 19 -15.39 10.44 -17.50
C THR A 19 -16.33 9.23 -17.56
N ALA A 20 -16.78 8.83 -18.74
CA ALA A 20 -17.71 7.70 -18.91
C ALA A 20 -17.09 6.33 -18.59
N CYS A 21 -15.78 6.16 -18.79
CA CYS A 21 -15.08 4.90 -18.49
C CYS A 21 -14.72 4.70 -17.00
N ALA A 22 -14.99 5.67 -16.13
CA ALA A 22 -14.60 5.62 -14.72
C ALA A 22 -15.76 5.41 -13.73
N THR A 23 -16.99 5.25 -14.21
CA THR A 23 -18.16 5.00 -13.33
C THR A 23 -18.16 3.55 -12.86
N ARG A 24 -17.54 3.30 -11.70
CA ARG A 24 -17.60 2.01 -11.02
C ARG A 24 -18.90 1.89 -10.22
N SER A 25 -19.62 0.78 -10.36
CA SER A 25 -20.82 0.52 -9.56
C SER A 25 -20.43 0.31 -8.09
N PRO A 26 -21.08 0.97 -7.12
CA PRO A 26 -20.83 0.73 -5.70
C PRO A 26 -21.31 -0.65 -5.21
N TYR A 27 -21.99 -1.42 -6.07
CA TYR A 27 -22.52 -2.76 -5.79
C TYR A 27 -21.83 -3.87 -6.60
N GLU A 28 -20.68 -3.59 -7.19
CA GLU A 28 -19.86 -4.62 -7.82
C GLU A 28 -19.33 -5.53 -6.70
N GLU A 29 -19.86 -6.75 -6.58
CA GLU A 29 -19.28 -7.78 -5.72
C GLU A 29 -17.79 -7.89 -6.05
N VAL A 30 -16.94 -7.95 -5.03
CA VAL A 30 -15.51 -8.19 -5.22
C VAL A 30 -15.39 -9.55 -5.91
N SER A 31 -15.23 -9.53 -7.23
CA SER A 31 -15.13 -10.74 -8.03
C SER A 31 -13.85 -11.46 -7.65
N ASP A 32 -13.98 -12.47 -6.78
CA ASP A 32 -12.91 -13.41 -6.42
C ASP A 32 -13.30 -14.82 -6.86
N PRO A 33 -13.01 -15.20 -8.13
CA PRO A 33 -13.29 -16.54 -8.63
C PRO A 33 -12.61 -17.67 -7.83
N LEU A 34 -11.58 -17.34 -7.04
CA LEU A 34 -10.81 -18.29 -6.24
C LEU A 34 -11.22 -18.30 -4.77
N GLU A 35 -12.33 -17.66 -4.41
CA GLU A 35 -12.83 -17.59 -3.03
C GLU A 35 -12.88 -18.97 -2.32
N PRO A 36 -13.37 -20.07 -2.93
CA PRO A 36 -13.39 -21.37 -2.25
C PRO A 36 -12.00 -21.88 -1.88
N ALA A 37 -11.01 -21.67 -2.76
CA ALA A 37 -9.62 -22.05 -2.52
C ALA A 37 -8.97 -21.14 -1.46
N ASN A 38 -9.18 -19.83 -1.56
CA ASN A 38 -8.68 -18.84 -0.61
C ASN A 38 -9.23 -19.11 0.81
N ARG A 39 -10.51 -19.48 0.93
CA ARG A 39 -11.14 -19.85 2.20
C ARG A 39 -10.56 -21.12 2.79
N LEU A 40 -10.22 -22.12 1.98
CA LEU A 40 -9.57 -23.34 2.45
C LEU A 40 -8.16 -23.07 2.99
N VAL A 41 -7.37 -22.26 2.26
CA VAL A 41 -6.03 -21.86 2.72
C VAL A 41 -6.14 -21.00 3.98
N TYR A 42 -7.14 -20.12 4.05
CA TYR A 42 -7.40 -19.29 5.22
C TYR A 42 -7.71 -20.14 6.46
N THR A 43 -8.57 -21.15 6.37
CA THR A 43 -8.89 -21.99 7.54
C THR A 43 -7.68 -22.79 8.02
N PHE A 44 -6.83 -23.27 7.10
CA PHE A 44 -5.55 -23.87 7.46
C PHE A 44 -4.63 -22.88 8.17
N ASN A 45 -4.45 -21.67 7.61
CA ASN A 45 -3.60 -20.63 8.20
C ASN A 45 -4.11 -20.18 9.58
N ASP A 46 -5.43 -20.03 9.76
CA ASP A 46 -6.04 -19.68 11.05
C ASP A 46 -5.82 -20.78 12.10
N ALA A 47 -5.92 -22.05 11.71
CA ALA A 47 -5.61 -23.17 12.60
C ALA A 47 -4.14 -23.16 13.03
N VAL A 48 -3.22 -22.95 12.09
CA VAL A 48 -1.77 -22.84 12.36
C VAL A 48 -1.45 -21.62 13.22
N ASP A 49 -2.09 -20.47 12.96
CA ASP A 49 -1.90 -19.26 13.76
C ASP A 49 -2.28 -19.48 15.21
N ARG A 50 -3.47 -20.03 15.46
CA ARG A 50 -3.96 -20.27 16.82
C ARG A 50 -3.15 -21.32 17.57
N ALA A 51 -2.70 -22.37 16.89
CA ALA A 51 -1.98 -23.47 17.50
C ALA A 51 -0.49 -23.16 17.74
N VAL A 52 0.15 -22.40 16.84
CA VAL A 52 1.60 -22.23 16.82
C VAL A 52 2.03 -20.77 16.81
N LEU A 53 1.64 -19.99 15.78
CA LEU A 53 2.23 -18.66 15.56
C LEU A 53 1.86 -17.67 16.68
N LYS A 54 0.59 -17.66 17.12
CA LYS A 54 0.12 -16.78 18.18
C LYS A 54 0.77 -17.09 19.54
N PRO A 55 0.82 -18.36 20.02
CA PRO A 55 1.59 -18.70 21.22
C PRO A 55 3.06 -18.29 21.13
N VAL A 56 3.71 -18.50 19.98
CA VAL A 56 5.12 -18.10 19.75
C VAL A 56 5.27 -16.58 19.83
N ALA A 57 4.37 -15.82 19.18
CA ALA A 57 4.39 -14.36 19.21
C ALA A 57 4.17 -13.80 20.63
N GLN A 58 3.26 -14.39 21.41
CA GLN A 58 3.04 -14.04 22.81
C GLN A 58 4.27 -14.38 23.68
N GLY A 59 4.93 -15.51 23.42
CA GLY A 59 6.20 -15.86 24.06
C GLY A 59 7.30 -14.85 23.75
N TYR A 60 7.45 -14.46 22.48
CA TYR A 60 8.39 -13.43 22.05
C TYR A 60 8.12 -12.09 22.73
N GLU A 61 6.87 -11.65 22.77
CA GLU A 61 6.46 -10.42 23.46
C GLU A 61 6.80 -10.46 24.97
N LYS A 62 6.59 -11.61 25.62
CA LYS A 62 6.85 -11.76 27.05
C LYS A 62 8.34 -11.74 27.39
N VAL A 63 9.19 -12.29 26.52
CA VAL A 63 10.62 -12.47 26.78
C VAL A 63 11.46 -11.30 26.26
N VAL A 64 11.04 -10.65 25.16
CA VAL A 64 11.83 -9.60 24.52
C VAL A 64 11.35 -8.20 24.94
N PRO A 65 12.24 -7.37 25.51
CA PRO A 65 11.91 -6.00 25.91
C PRO A 65 11.36 -5.16 24.75
N ALA A 66 10.43 -4.25 25.05
CA ALA A 66 9.80 -3.39 24.05
C ALA A 66 10.80 -2.59 23.20
N THR A 67 11.91 -2.14 23.79
CA THR A 67 12.96 -1.40 23.09
C THR A 67 13.64 -2.25 22.00
N ALA A 68 13.97 -3.50 22.30
CA ALA A 68 14.55 -4.43 21.33
C ALA A 68 13.56 -4.78 20.21
N ARG A 69 12.28 -5.02 20.57
CA ARG A 69 11.22 -5.25 19.57
C ARG A 69 11.05 -4.06 18.62
N THR A 70 11.04 -2.84 19.17
CA THR A 70 10.96 -1.60 18.38
C THR A 70 12.19 -1.43 17.49
N GLY A 71 13.39 -1.71 17.98
CA GLY A 71 14.62 -1.63 17.17
C GLY A 71 14.58 -2.58 15.96
N VAL A 72 14.16 -3.84 16.17
CA VAL A 72 13.97 -4.80 15.07
C VAL A 72 12.92 -4.30 14.07
N ARG A 73 11.79 -3.78 14.56
CA ARG A 73 10.74 -3.22 13.70
C ARG A 73 11.26 -2.04 12.87
N ASN A 74 12.00 -1.11 13.48
CA ASN A 74 12.54 0.07 12.80
C ASN A 74 13.57 -0.34 11.73
N PHE A 75 14.42 -1.33 12.03
CA PHE A 75 15.38 -1.87 11.06
C PHE A 75 14.68 -2.40 9.79
N PHE A 76 13.69 -3.28 9.93
CA PHE A 76 12.99 -3.85 8.77
C PHE A 76 12.13 -2.81 8.05
N ASN A 77 11.52 -1.85 8.75
CA ASN A 77 10.81 -0.75 8.12
C ASN A 77 11.75 0.11 7.27
N ASN A 78 12.93 0.45 7.81
CA ASN A 78 13.94 1.21 7.08
C ASN A 78 14.48 0.44 5.86
N LEU A 79 14.63 -0.88 5.97
CA LEU A 79 15.10 -1.73 4.87
C LEU A 79 14.13 -1.76 3.68
N LEU A 80 12.82 -1.62 3.93
CA LEU A 80 11.79 -1.59 2.88
C LEU A 80 11.55 -0.19 2.29
N GLU A 81 12.00 0.87 2.98
CA GLU A 81 11.82 2.27 2.55
C GLU A 81 12.32 2.57 1.12
N PRO A 82 13.44 2.01 0.62
CA PRO A 82 13.89 2.21 -0.76
C PRO A 82 12.85 1.82 -1.82
N ILE A 83 12.10 0.74 -1.59
CA ILE A 83 11.06 0.29 -2.51
C ILE A 83 9.89 1.29 -2.48
N THR A 84 9.53 1.81 -1.32
CA THR A 84 8.52 2.86 -1.17
C THR A 84 8.92 4.15 -1.88
N ILE A 85 10.18 4.57 -1.76
CA ILE A 85 10.72 5.75 -2.45
C ILE A 85 10.61 5.57 -3.97
N ILE A 86 11.07 4.43 -4.50
CA ILE A 86 11.00 4.14 -5.95
C ILE A 86 9.54 4.17 -6.42
N ASN A 87 8.63 3.52 -5.69
CA ASN A 87 7.19 3.57 -6.01
C ASN A 87 6.62 4.99 -5.96
N GLY A 88 7.03 5.80 -4.98
CA GLY A 88 6.62 7.19 -4.86
C GLY A 88 7.06 8.03 -6.06
N VAL A 89 8.30 7.84 -6.52
CA VAL A 89 8.82 8.49 -7.74
C VAL A 89 8.02 8.04 -8.96
N LEU A 90 7.82 6.73 -9.14
CA LEU A 90 7.09 6.18 -10.29
C LEU A 90 5.61 6.60 -10.32
N GLN A 91 4.99 6.81 -9.15
CA GLN A 91 3.62 7.32 -9.01
C GLN A 91 3.54 8.86 -9.05
N ALA A 92 4.64 9.55 -9.39
CA ALA A 92 4.75 11.01 -9.40
C ALA A 92 4.41 11.69 -8.06
N LYS A 93 4.59 10.99 -6.94
CA LYS A 93 4.38 11.48 -5.57
C LYS A 93 5.68 12.09 -5.01
N GLY A 94 6.16 13.16 -5.65
CA GLY A 94 7.46 13.77 -5.35
C GLY A 94 7.64 14.19 -3.89
N GLN A 95 6.62 14.80 -3.28
CA GLN A 95 6.67 15.23 -1.87
C GLN A 95 6.84 14.03 -0.92
N GLN A 96 6.13 12.92 -1.18
CA GLN A 96 6.25 11.71 -0.39
C GLN A 96 7.63 11.07 -0.58
N ALA A 97 8.09 10.91 -1.83
CA ALA A 97 9.38 10.29 -2.13
C ALA A 97 10.56 11.03 -1.47
N VAL A 98 10.51 12.36 -1.45
CA VAL A 98 11.53 13.19 -0.78
C VAL A 98 11.48 13.01 0.74
N GLY A 99 10.28 12.97 1.34
CA GLY A 99 10.10 12.69 2.77
C GLY A 99 10.63 11.31 3.19
N ASP A 100 10.28 10.28 2.43
CA ASP A 100 10.70 8.89 2.68
C ASP A 100 12.23 8.74 2.47
N THR A 101 12.83 9.46 1.50
CA THR A 101 14.29 9.50 1.31
C THR A 101 15.02 10.11 2.50
N MET A 102 14.51 11.23 3.03
CA MET A 102 15.07 11.83 4.23
C MET A 102 14.97 10.86 5.41
N ARG A 103 13.81 10.25 5.64
CA ARG A 103 13.61 9.27 6.71
C ARG A 103 14.61 8.12 6.58
N PHE A 104 14.76 7.54 5.39
CA PHE A 104 15.73 6.48 5.13
C PHE A 104 17.16 6.90 5.49
N GLY A 105 17.58 8.08 5.04
CA GLY A 105 18.92 8.60 5.31
C GLY A 105 19.16 8.81 6.81
N PHE A 106 18.24 9.49 7.49
CA PHE A 106 18.34 9.73 8.93
C PHE A 106 18.36 8.43 9.74
N ASN A 107 17.44 7.50 9.47
CA ASN A 107 17.37 6.23 10.18
C ASN A 107 18.60 5.35 9.91
N SER A 108 19.15 5.38 8.69
CA SER A 108 20.35 4.62 8.34
C SER A 108 21.64 5.18 8.95
N ILE A 109 21.73 6.50 9.14
CA ILE A 109 22.91 7.16 9.72
C ILE A 109 22.87 7.13 11.25
N PHE A 110 21.72 7.44 11.83
CA PHE A 110 21.56 7.66 13.28
C PHE A 110 20.95 6.46 14.01
N GLY A 111 20.44 5.46 13.30
CA GLY A 111 19.91 4.23 13.91
C GLY A 111 18.63 4.43 14.71
N VAL A 112 17.77 5.36 14.27
CA VAL A 112 16.49 5.70 14.92
C VAL A 112 15.34 4.91 14.32
#